data_AF-A0A517T6N4-F1
#
_entry.id   AF-A0A517T6N4-F1
#
_cell.length_a   1.000
_cell.length_b   1.000
_cell.length_c   1.000
_cell.angle_alpha   90.00
_cell.angle_beta   90.00
_cell.angle_gamma   90.00
#
_symmetry.space_group_name_H-M   'P 1'
#
loop_
_entity.id
_entity.type
_entity.pdbx_description
1 polymer ?
#
loop_
_entity_poly.entity_id
_entity_poly.type
_entity_poly.pdbx_seq_one_letter_code
_entity_poly.pdbx_strand_id
1 'polypeptide(L)'
;MLQFFSQIDRRWVFLAMLLAVGIPVLTGLTFPEVPSPMVETTFDVLEDLEPGSTVLMALDYDPAGLSELQPMSEAFTRHAASRGHRLILLTLWPTGTEFCSQMERLLRNEFPDLTYGEDYVTLGYRAGQEGVIKTIVNDLPSSYASDVYGSSLSKIPMTKEMANIRDVDLIIAISGGYPGTKEWIQYAGSPQDIEVIAGTTGVQTPMLIPYLPDQMTGILGGIKAAAEYEYLLKKNYPDLTFDGLAMQRMGPQHSAHLLMILLIIIGNVLFFLGKNERRPDESVRERLEKLSNLLLKVAGVLILGGIAVVVVVQLSRNGEVGVVHVQEVTVPEVAEDAALPEKSWKEYHGVSAAEADAEGVSVSILRTAGVWLGALLTLAVFSFLYGDNPLYKLAESIFVGVSAGYAMVVGFWDELVQNLFAKLLPSLANGLGVALLDSEPETLPIVGNLWYLVPLVLGGMMLWQLMPQGGWIARWPLAFFVGATAGIKITAFFDADFLRLIDATILPLIVVLPDKSFSENLSQTIANCTIVFGVVTSLTYFFFSAEHRGVVGVTSRIGIYVLMVTFGASFAYTVMGRIALLVERLEFLAGEWLGLIG
;
A
#
# COMPACT_ATOMS: atom_id res chain seq x y z
N MET A 1 20.16 -21.47 -33.46
CA MET A 1 19.52 -20.22 -33.00
C MET A 1 18.29 -20.53 -32.14
N LEU A 2 17.28 -21.24 -32.65
CA LEU A 2 16.10 -21.72 -31.88
C LEU A 2 16.47 -22.46 -30.57
N GLN A 3 17.40 -23.41 -30.64
CA GLN A 3 17.86 -24.15 -29.45
C GLN A 3 18.54 -23.26 -28.38
N PHE A 4 19.26 -22.21 -28.79
CA PHE A 4 19.91 -21.28 -27.86
C PHE A 4 18.86 -20.48 -27.07
N PHE A 5 17.85 -19.91 -27.76
CA PHE A 5 16.79 -19.15 -27.11
C PHE A 5 15.91 -20.01 -26.18
N SER A 6 15.69 -21.29 -26.52
CA SER A 6 14.95 -22.23 -25.65
C SER A 6 15.69 -22.65 -24.38
N GLN A 7 17.01 -22.39 -24.32
CA GLN A 7 17.90 -22.77 -23.21
C GLN A 7 18.48 -21.55 -22.50
N ILE A 8 17.94 -20.35 -22.73
CA ILE A 8 18.40 -19.15 -22.06
C ILE A 8 18.28 -19.35 -20.55
N ASP A 9 19.40 -19.18 -19.88
CA ASP A 9 19.44 -19.16 -18.43
C ASP A 9 18.58 -17.99 -17.92
N ARG A 10 17.69 -18.27 -16.96
CA ARG A 10 16.81 -17.25 -16.34
C ARG A 10 17.57 -16.01 -15.84
N ARG A 11 18.86 -16.14 -15.51
CA ARG A 11 19.72 -15.03 -15.09
C ARG A 11 19.89 -13.95 -16.17
N TRP A 12 19.86 -14.32 -17.46
CA TRP A 12 19.87 -13.34 -18.55
C TRP A 12 18.55 -12.57 -18.64
N VAL A 13 17.43 -13.21 -18.33
CA VAL A 13 16.14 -12.52 -18.24
C VAL A 13 16.16 -11.52 -17.08
N PHE A 14 16.72 -11.90 -15.92
CA PHE A 14 16.89 -10.98 -14.79
C PHE A 14 17.84 -9.83 -15.10
N LEU A 15 18.97 -10.07 -15.78
CA LEU A 15 19.88 -9.01 -16.21
C LEU A 15 19.21 -8.07 -17.22
N ALA A 16 18.49 -8.61 -18.20
CA ALA A 16 17.74 -7.81 -19.16
C ALA A 16 16.68 -6.96 -18.46
N MET A 17 15.99 -7.51 -17.45
CA MET A 17 15.03 -6.77 -16.62
C MET A 17 15.71 -5.66 -15.83
N LEU A 18 16.84 -5.95 -15.17
CA LEU A 18 17.63 -4.95 -14.43
C LEU A 18 18.05 -3.79 -15.34
N LEU A 19 18.47 -4.08 -16.57
CA LEU A 19 18.84 -3.05 -17.56
C LEU A 19 17.62 -2.28 -18.08
N ALA A 20 16.53 -2.98 -18.39
CA ALA A 20 15.29 -2.38 -18.90
C ALA A 20 14.66 -1.43 -17.89
N VAL A 21 14.83 -1.68 -16.58
CA VAL A 21 14.37 -0.79 -15.51
C VAL A 21 15.43 0.27 -15.19
N GLY A 22 16.69 -0.16 -14.98
CA GLY A 22 17.75 0.71 -14.50
C GLY A 22 18.19 1.78 -15.48
N ILE A 23 18.16 1.53 -16.79
CA ILE A 23 18.50 2.56 -17.79
C ILE A 23 17.50 3.73 -17.72
N PRO A 24 16.17 3.52 -17.84
CA PRO A 24 15.19 4.59 -17.66
C PRO A 24 15.30 5.35 -16.35
N VAL A 25 15.54 4.64 -15.22
CA VAL A 25 15.76 5.26 -13.89
C VAL A 25 16.94 6.24 -13.94
N LEU A 26 18.08 5.80 -14.48
CA LEU A 26 19.29 6.63 -14.56
C LEU A 26 19.18 7.77 -15.58
N THR A 27 18.37 7.63 -16.62
CA THR A 27 18.20 8.66 -17.65
C THR A 27 17.04 9.62 -17.39
N GLY A 28 16.21 9.37 -16.37
CA GLY A 28 14.96 10.11 -16.14
C GLY A 28 13.96 9.98 -17.29
N LEU A 29 13.94 8.84 -17.98
CA LEU A 29 13.05 8.65 -19.12
C LEU A 29 11.61 8.58 -18.61
N THR A 30 10.73 9.42 -19.14
CA THR A 30 9.30 9.45 -18.82
C THR A 30 8.48 9.59 -20.10
N PHE A 31 7.19 9.28 -20.00
CA PHE A 31 6.24 9.39 -21.12
C PHE A 31 5.03 10.21 -20.67
N PRO A 32 4.35 10.91 -21.60
CA PRO A 32 3.12 11.62 -21.25
C PRO A 32 2.02 10.65 -20.85
N GLU A 33 1.27 11.05 -19.82
CA GLU A 33 0.16 10.28 -19.28
C GLU A 33 -1.18 10.73 -19.88
N VAL A 34 -2.07 9.76 -20.10
CA VAL A 34 -3.45 10.01 -20.52
C VAL A 34 -4.35 9.43 -19.45
N PRO A 35 -5.08 10.27 -18.70
CA PRO A 35 -5.97 9.80 -17.63
C PRO A 35 -7.02 8.84 -18.17
N SER A 36 -7.19 7.73 -17.48
CA SER A 36 -8.28 6.79 -17.72
C SER A 36 -9.59 7.31 -17.10
N PRO A 37 -10.77 6.89 -17.60
CA PRO A 37 -12.05 7.34 -17.05
C PRO A 37 -12.21 7.09 -15.55
N MET A 38 -11.59 6.02 -15.04
CA MET A 38 -11.62 5.67 -13.62
C MET A 38 -10.81 6.67 -12.78
N VAL A 39 -9.67 7.14 -13.29
CA VAL A 39 -8.85 8.17 -12.64
C VAL A 39 -9.52 9.54 -12.73
N GLU A 40 -10.11 9.89 -13.87
CA GLU A 40 -10.89 11.13 -14.03
C GLU A 40 -12.06 11.15 -13.03
N THR A 41 -12.86 10.08 -12.95
CA THR A 41 -13.96 9.97 -11.98
C THR A 41 -13.46 10.12 -10.54
N THR A 42 -12.31 9.52 -10.21
CA THR A 42 -11.72 9.64 -8.86
C THR A 42 -11.25 11.05 -8.55
N PHE A 43 -10.71 11.75 -9.55
CA PHE A 43 -10.28 13.14 -9.44
C PHE A 43 -11.48 14.08 -9.25
N ASP A 44 -12.53 13.86 -10.04
CA ASP A 44 -13.75 14.66 -10.03
C ASP A 44 -14.47 14.58 -8.67
N VAL A 45 -14.50 13.41 -8.02
CA VAL A 45 -15.09 13.27 -6.67
C VAL A 45 -14.48 14.26 -5.66
N LEU A 46 -13.16 14.41 -5.66
CA LEU A 46 -12.49 15.33 -4.75
C LEU A 46 -12.65 16.79 -5.19
N GLU A 47 -12.71 17.04 -6.50
CA GLU A 47 -12.90 18.37 -7.09
C GLU A 47 -14.31 18.93 -6.85
N ASP A 48 -15.31 18.04 -6.81
CA ASP A 48 -16.73 18.40 -6.67
C ASP A 48 -17.14 18.64 -5.20
N LEU A 49 -16.29 18.30 -4.22
CA LEU A 49 -16.54 18.62 -2.81
C LEU A 49 -16.60 20.13 -2.55
N GLU A 50 -17.46 20.51 -1.61
CA GLU A 50 -17.56 21.89 -1.14
C GLU A 50 -16.25 22.33 -0.46
N PRO A 51 -15.76 23.57 -0.69
CA PRO A 51 -14.58 24.07 0.02
C PRO A 51 -14.74 23.97 1.54
N GLY A 52 -13.72 23.47 2.23
CA GLY A 52 -13.77 23.23 3.69
C GLY A 52 -14.41 21.91 4.13
N SER A 53 -14.85 21.06 3.19
CA SER A 53 -15.26 19.67 3.49
C SER A 53 -14.20 18.90 4.29
N THR A 54 -14.65 17.99 5.15
CA THR A 54 -13.80 17.12 5.96
C THR A 54 -13.56 15.80 5.25
N VAL A 55 -12.29 15.49 5.00
CA VAL A 55 -11.84 14.28 4.32
C VAL A 55 -11.06 13.41 5.29
N LEU A 56 -11.49 12.16 5.46
CA LEU A 56 -10.77 11.15 6.23
C LEU A 56 -9.87 10.35 5.30
N MET A 57 -8.56 10.41 5.52
CA MET A 57 -7.57 9.63 4.78
C MET A 57 -7.06 8.47 5.65
N ALA A 58 -7.35 7.24 5.21
CA ALA A 58 -6.85 6.03 5.83
C ALA A 58 -5.62 5.50 5.08
N LEU A 59 -4.45 5.51 5.73
CA LEU A 59 -3.16 5.10 5.16
C LEU A 59 -2.81 3.67 5.58
N ASP A 60 -3.56 2.71 5.05
CA ASP A 60 -3.55 1.28 5.42
C ASP A 60 -2.55 0.45 4.59
N TYR A 61 -1.27 0.79 4.72
CA TYR A 61 -0.20 0.09 4.02
C TYR A 61 1.11 0.02 4.80
N ASP A 62 2.04 -0.76 4.27
CA ASP A 62 3.38 -0.98 4.81
C ASP A 62 4.46 -0.60 3.77
N PRO A 63 5.74 -0.67 4.14
CA PRO A 63 6.82 -0.38 3.20
C PRO A 63 6.84 -1.28 1.94
N ALA A 64 6.17 -2.43 1.92
CA ALA A 64 6.11 -3.29 0.74
C ALA A 64 5.09 -2.80 -0.31
N GLY A 65 4.15 -1.92 0.07
CA GLY A 65 3.24 -1.22 -0.85
C GLY A 65 3.70 0.19 -1.24
N LEU A 66 4.78 0.69 -0.63
CA LEU A 66 5.21 2.09 -0.73
C LEU A 66 5.37 2.57 -2.18
N SER A 67 6.03 1.76 -3.03
CA SER A 67 6.28 2.12 -4.44
C SER A 67 5.03 2.51 -5.23
N GLU A 68 3.87 1.95 -4.89
CA GLU A 68 2.61 2.19 -5.58
C GLU A 68 1.73 3.21 -4.83
N LEU A 69 1.69 3.11 -3.50
CA LEU A 69 0.72 3.81 -2.68
C LEU A 69 1.19 5.18 -2.20
N GLN A 70 2.49 5.36 -1.94
CA GLN A 70 3.01 6.64 -1.47
C GLN A 70 2.71 7.79 -2.45
N PRO A 71 2.94 7.65 -3.77
CA PRO A 71 2.58 8.71 -4.72
C PRO A 71 1.07 9.02 -4.73
N MET A 72 0.21 8.02 -4.46
CA MET A 72 -1.23 8.24 -4.33
C MET A 72 -1.55 9.04 -3.06
N SER A 73 -1.00 8.66 -1.92
CA SER A 73 -1.17 9.36 -0.65
C SER A 73 -0.79 10.83 -0.77
N GLU A 74 0.38 11.10 -1.37
CA GLU A 74 0.85 12.46 -1.56
C GLU A 74 -0.01 13.24 -2.56
N ALA A 75 -0.41 12.62 -3.68
CA ALA A 75 -1.25 13.29 -4.67
C ALA A 75 -2.66 13.61 -4.12
N PHE A 76 -3.27 12.70 -3.35
CA PHE A 76 -4.53 12.96 -2.66
C PHE A 76 -4.38 14.07 -1.61
N THR A 77 -3.31 14.03 -0.81
CA THR A 77 -3.04 15.07 0.21
C THR A 77 -2.89 16.44 -0.44
N ARG A 78 -2.10 16.54 -1.51
CA ARG A 78 -1.90 17.78 -2.27
C ARG A 78 -3.21 18.29 -2.89
N HIS A 79 -4.00 17.40 -3.48
CA HIS A 79 -5.28 17.78 -4.09
C HIS A 79 -6.26 18.28 -3.03
N ALA A 80 -6.42 17.57 -1.91
CA ALA A 80 -7.28 17.99 -0.81
C ALA A 80 -6.86 19.33 -0.20
N ALA A 81 -5.55 19.52 0.02
CA ALA A 81 -4.99 20.76 0.55
C ALA A 81 -5.17 21.94 -0.41
N SER A 82 -4.99 21.72 -1.72
CA SER A 82 -5.15 22.76 -2.76
C SER A 82 -6.61 23.24 -2.89
N ARG A 83 -7.57 22.41 -2.49
CA ARG A 83 -9.00 22.74 -2.40
C ARG A 83 -9.42 23.30 -1.03
N GLY A 84 -8.51 23.36 -0.05
CA GLY A 84 -8.78 23.82 1.30
C GLY A 84 -9.69 22.88 2.10
N HIS A 85 -9.63 21.58 1.84
CA HIS A 85 -10.36 20.58 2.63
C HIS A 85 -9.63 20.28 3.93
N ARG A 86 -10.40 19.95 4.98
CA ARG A 86 -9.87 19.55 6.29
C ARG A 86 -9.50 18.07 6.27
N LEU A 87 -8.30 17.72 6.74
CA LEU A 87 -7.76 16.35 6.63
C LEU A 87 -7.68 15.63 7.99
N ILE A 88 -8.33 14.47 8.11
CA ILE A 88 -8.12 13.53 9.22
C ILE A 88 -7.24 12.38 8.73
N LEU A 89 -6.03 12.24 9.26
CA LEU A 89 -5.10 11.19 8.90
C LEU A 89 -5.11 10.07 9.95
N LEU A 90 -5.30 8.82 9.52
CA LEU A 90 -5.22 7.66 10.41
C LEU A 90 -4.71 6.43 9.67
N THR A 91 -4.42 5.37 10.44
CA THR A 91 -4.07 4.07 9.88
C THR A 91 -4.55 2.92 10.77
N LEU A 92 -4.88 1.80 10.15
CA LEU A 92 -5.13 0.51 10.79
C LEU A 92 -3.91 -0.41 10.73
N TRP A 93 -2.78 0.10 10.22
CA TRP A 93 -1.51 -0.61 10.13
C TRP A 93 -0.49 0.04 11.06
N PRO A 94 0.21 -0.73 11.92
CA PRO A 94 1.22 -0.17 12.82
C PRO A 94 2.29 0.66 12.10
N THR A 95 2.72 0.16 10.93
CA THR A 95 3.71 0.80 10.06
C THR A 95 3.21 2.08 9.40
N GLY A 96 1.89 2.27 9.30
CA GLY A 96 1.28 3.41 8.61
C GLY A 96 1.41 4.74 9.36
N THR A 97 1.78 4.70 10.65
CA THR A 97 1.97 5.91 11.47
C THR A 97 3.00 6.84 10.84
N GLU A 98 4.09 6.28 10.32
CA GLU A 98 5.13 7.09 9.64
C GLU A 98 4.62 7.69 8.33
N PHE A 99 3.69 7.03 7.62
CA PHE A 99 3.09 7.60 6.41
C PHE A 99 2.14 8.76 6.74
N CYS A 100 1.41 8.69 7.85
CA CYS A 100 0.64 9.83 8.34
C CYS A 100 1.57 11.02 8.64
N SER A 101 2.67 10.77 9.35
CA SER A 101 3.68 11.80 9.64
C SER A 101 4.34 12.36 8.36
N GLN A 102 4.49 11.54 7.31
CA GLN A 102 4.97 12.01 6.00
C GLN A 102 3.97 12.97 5.35
N MET A 103 2.67 12.65 5.36
CA MET A 103 1.64 13.54 4.81
C MET A 103 1.56 14.85 5.59
N GLU A 104 1.70 14.82 6.92
CA GLU A 104 1.79 16.05 7.70
C GLU A 104 3.01 16.91 7.33
N ARG A 105 4.18 16.28 7.13
CA ARG A 105 5.38 17.01 6.71
C ARG A 105 5.18 17.62 5.32
N LEU A 106 4.53 16.90 4.42
CA LEU A 106 4.15 17.43 3.11
C LEU A 106 3.25 18.66 3.28
N LEU A 107 2.19 18.58 4.08
CA LEU A 107 1.29 19.70 4.34
C LEU A 107 2.04 20.92 4.91
N ARG A 108 2.89 20.73 5.92
CA ARG A 108 3.68 21.83 6.51
C ARG A 108 4.64 22.49 5.52
N ASN A 109 5.25 21.70 4.65
CA ASN A 109 6.28 22.18 3.73
C ASN A 109 5.70 22.83 2.47
N GLU A 110 4.65 22.23 1.91
CA GLU A 110 4.05 22.67 0.64
C GLU A 110 2.85 23.62 0.83
N PHE A 111 2.20 23.57 2.00
CA PHE A 111 1.02 24.38 2.33
C PHE A 111 1.19 25.06 3.70
N PRO A 112 2.16 25.99 3.86
CA PRO A 112 2.51 26.61 5.14
C PRO A 112 1.38 27.46 5.75
N ASP A 113 0.35 27.80 4.97
CA ASP A 113 -0.84 28.51 5.44
C ASP A 113 -1.82 27.59 6.20
N LEU A 114 -1.69 26.26 6.09
CA LEU A 114 -2.52 25.30 6.81
C LEU A 114 -2.00 25.05 8.23
N THR A 115 -2.92 25.03 9.19
CA THR A 115 -2.62 24.94 10.62
C THR A 115 -3.05 23.59 11.19
N TYR A 116 -2.14 22.90 11.88
CA TYR A 116 -2.45 21.67 12.59
C TYR A 116 -3.52 21.92 13.68
N GLY A 117 -4.51 21.03 13.77
CA GLY A 117 -5.62 21.14 14.71
C GLY A 117 -6.82 21.95 14.19
N GLU A 118 -6.64 22.75 13.13
CA GLU A 118 -7.70 23.49 12.44
C GLU A 118 -7.97 22.90 11.05
N ASP A 119 -6.93 22.76 10.24
CA ASP A 119 -7.01 22.29 8.85
C ASP A 119 -6.66 20.80 8.71
N TYR A 120 -5.83 20.26 9.59
CA TYR A 120 -5.50 18.83 9.57
C TYR A 120 -5.15 18.29 10.95
N VAL A 121 -5.48 17.02 11.20
CA VAL A 121 -5.19 16.28 12.44
C VAL A 121 -4.78 14.86 12.10
N THR A 122 -3.83 14.31 12.85
CA THR A 122 -3.43 12.90 12.74
C THR A 122 -3.79 12.12 13.99
N LEU A 123 -4.64 11.12 13.81
CA LEU A 123 -5.01 10.17 14.85
C LEU A 123 -4.03 8.99 14.94
N GLY A 124 -3.34 8.69 13.82
CA GLY A 124 -2.33 7.64 13.74
C GLY A 124 -2.89 6.22 13.83
N TYR A 125 -2.09 5.30 14.36
CA TYR A 125 -2.42 3.88 14.43
C TYR A 125 -3.34 3.54 15.61
N ARG A 126 -4.34 2.69 15.33
CA ARG A 126 -5.10 2.00 16.39
C ARG A 126 -5.24 0.52 16.10
N ALA A 127 -4.91 -0.30 17.11
CA ALA A 127 -5.07 -1.75 17.04
C ALA A 127 -6.54 -2.15 17.16
N GLY A 128 -7.01 -3.00 16.25
CA GLY A 128 -8.38 -3.53 16.24
C GLY A 128 -8.98 -3.82 14.86
N GLN A 129 -8.25 -3.57 13.76
CA GLN A 129 -8.65 -3.88 12.38
C GLN A 129 -10.04 -3.29 12.06
N GLU A 130 -10.95 -4.03 11.41
CA GLU A 130 -12.32 -3.56 11.13
C GLU A 130 -13.12 -3.16 12.40
N GLY A 131 -12.71 -3.66 13.58
CA GLY A 131 -13.31 -3.29 14.85
C GLY A 131 -13.12 -1.80 15.17
N VAL A 132 -12.00 -1.20 14.75
CA VAL A 132 -11.76 0.24 14.89
C VAL A 132 -12.77 1.01 14.04
N ILE A 133 -12.90 0.66 12.75
CA ILE A 133 -13.84 1.30 11.82
C ILE A 133 -15.27 1.27 12.39
N LYS A 134 -15.74 0.09 12.82
CA LYS A 134 -17.07 -0.06 13.44
C LYS A 134 -17.27 0.82 14.67
N THR A 135 -16.20 1.03 15.44
CA THR A 135 -16.27 1.81 16.67
C THR A 135 -16.31 3.30 16.34
N ILE A 136 -15.40 3.82 15.52
CA ILE A 136 -15.33 5.25 15.18
C ILE A 136 -16.52 5.76 14.35
N VAL A 137 -17.19 4.87 13.61
CA VAL A 137 -18.47 5.16 12.96
C VAL A 137 -19.55 5.52 13.98
N ASN A 138 -19.45 5.03 15.22
CA ASN A 138 -20.45 5.25 16.26
C ASN A 138 -19.98 6.20 17.36
N ASP A 139 -18.72 6.12 17.74
CA ASP A 139 -18.10 6.78 18.89
C ASP A 139 -16.59 6.90 18.63
N LEU A 140 -16.21 7.99 17.96
CA LEU A 140 -14.82 8.29 17.63
C LEU A 140 -13.95 8.40 18.90
N PRO A 141 -14.35 9.18 19.94
CA PRO A 141 -13.57 9.30 21.17
C PRO A 141 -13.26 7.95 21.81
N SER A 142 -14.18 6.98 21.82
CA SER A 142 -13.93 5.67 22.43
C SER A 142 -12.75 4.89 21.83
N SER A 143 -12.45 5.10 20.54
CA SER A 143 -11.27 4.54 19.89
C SER A 143 -10.08 5.49 19.96
N TYR A 144 -10.28 6.78 19.74
CA TYR A 144 -9.23 7.78 19.74
C TYR A 144 -9.51 8.87 20.77
N ALA A 145 -8.86 8.79 21.93
CA ALA A 145 -8.94 9.82 22.97
C ALA A 145 -8.23 11.12 22.57
N SER A 146 -7.10 10.93 21.88
CA SER A 146 -6.14 11.95 21.56
C SER A 146 -5.60 11.72 20.16
N ASP A 147 -4.99 12.76 19.61
CA ASP A 147 -4.13 12.67 18.43
C ASP A 147 -2.82 11.90 18.74
N VAL A 148 -1.94 11.81 17.73
CA VAL A 148 -0.60 11.21 17.86
C VAL A 148 0.36 11.98 18.79
N TYR A 149 0.03 13.23 19.12
CA TYR A 149 0.83 14.09 20.01
C TYR A 149 0.34 14.05 21.46
N GLY A 150 -0.79 13.40 21.73
CA GLY A 150 -1.40 13.30 23.06
C GLY A 150 -2.44 14.39 23.35
N SER A 151 -2.73 15.28 22.40
CA SER A 151 -3.76 16.31 22.52
C SER A 151 -5.14 15.65 22.50
N SER A 152 -5.97 15.88 23.53
CA SER A 152 -7.34 15.32 23.56
C SER A 152 -8.17 15.82 22.38
N LEU A 153 -8.89 14.92 21.71
CA LEU A 153 -9.75 15.29 20.57
C LEU A 153 -10.85 16.27 20.98
N SER A 154 -11.31 16.22 22.24
CA SER A 154 -12.29 17.17 22.78
C SER A 154 -11.81 18.63 22.83
N LYS A 155 -10.49 18.85 22.74
CA LYS A 155 -9.86 20.18 22.79
C LYS A 155 -9.42 20.70 21.42
N ILE A 156 -9.27 19.84 20.42
CA ILE A 156 -8.77 20.21 19.10
C ILE A 156 -9.90 20.85 18.28
N PRO A 157 -9.72 22.07 17.71
CA PRO A 157 -10.77 22.78 16.99
C PRO A 157 -11.50 21.95 15.92
N MET A 158 -10.78 21.13 15.16
CA MET A 158 -11.32 20.31 14.08
C MET A 158 -12.12 19.10 14.58
N THR A 159 -11.80 18.52 15.75
CA THR A 159 -12.38 17.26 16.24
C THR A 159 -13.24 17.39 17.50
N LYS A 160 -13.23 18.55 18.19
CA LYS A 160 -13.96 18.78 19.45
C LYS A 160 -15.47 18.55 19.37
N GLU A 161 -16.06 18.72 18.18
CA GLU A 161 -17.48 18.55 17.93
C GLU A 161 -17.79 17.21 17.21
N MET A 162 -16.76 16.43 16.85
CA MET A 162 -16.92 15.16 16.14
C MET A 162 -17.17 14.01 17.12
N ALA A 163 -18.43 13.63 17.27
CA ALA A 163 -18.80 12.44 18.04
C ALA A 163 -18.43 11.14 17.31
N ASN A 164 -18.43 11.15 15.98
CA ASN A 164 -18.20 9.98 15.12
C ASN A 164 -17.76 10.42 13.72
N ILE A 165 -17.39 9.46 12.86
CA ILE A 165 -16.93 9.76 11.49
C ILE A 165 -18.04 9.79 10.43
N ARG A 166 -19.33 9.70 10.79
CA ARG A 166 -20.43 9.79 9.80
C ARG A 166 -20.58 11.19 9.21
N ASP A 167 -20.06 12.18 9.92
CA ASP A 167 -20.12 13.59 9.52
C ASP A 167 -18.94 13.99 8.60
N VAL A 168 -18.11 13.02 8.16
CA VAL A 168 -17.09 13.28 7.13
C VAL A 168 -17.73 13.25 5.75
N ASP A 169 -17.26 14.12 4.86
CA ASP A 169 -17.81 14.24 3.51
C ASP A 169 -17.24 13.17 2.57
N LEU A 170 -16.01 12.70 2.83
CA LEU A 170 -15.34 11.71 2.00
C LEU A 170 -14.36 10.86 2.81
N ILE A 171 -14.31 9.56 2.51
CA ILE A 171 -13.24 8.66 2.93
C ILE A 171 -12.34 8.36 1.73
N ILE A 172 -11.04 8.66 1.87
CA ILE A 172 -10.00 8.23 0.94
C ILE A 172 -9.28 7.05 1.58
N ALA A 173 -9.60 5.84 1.14
CA ALA A 173 -8.97 4.61 1.64
C ALA A 173 -7.76 4.24 0.78
N ILE A 174 -6.56 4.42 1.31
CA ILE A 174 -5.31 4.05 0.62
C ILE A 174 -4.79 2.77 1.25
N SER A 175 -4.81 1.65 0.52
CA SER A 175 -4.49 0.36 1.13
C SER A 175 -3.65 -0.59 0.28
N GLY A 176 -2.83 -1.40 0.97
CA GLY A 176 -2.05 -2.49 0.38
C GLY A 176 -2.64 -3.88 0.59
N GLY A 177 -3.58 -4.03 1.51
CA GLY A 177 -4.10 -5.34 1.90
C GLY A 177 -5.19 -5.28 2.95
N TYR A 178 -5.08 -6.15 3.97
CA TYR A 178 -6.03 -6.25 5.07
C TYR A 178 -5.40 -5.82 6.41
N PRO A 179 -6.11 -5.05 7.24
CA PRO A 179 -7.35 -4.31 6.92
C PRO A 179 -7.09 -3.24 5.85
N GLY A 180 -8.10 -2.81 5.10
CA GLY A 180 -7.91 -1.77 4.10
C GLY A 180 -9.19 -1.31 3.45
N THR A 181 -9.11 -0.90 2.18
CA THR A 181 -10.23 -0.33 1.41
C THR A 181 -11.50 -1.17 1.50
N LYS A 182 -11.37 -2.50 1.42
CA LYS A 182 -12.52 -3.39 1.54
C LYS A 182 -13.27 -3.18 2.86
N GLU A 183 -12.54 -3.15 3.97
CA GLU A 183 -13.15 -2.95 5.29
C GLU A 183 -13.76 -1.55 5.45
N TRP A 184 -13.14 -0.50 4.88
CA TRP A 184 -13.74 0.84 4.86
C TRP A 184 -15.06 0.89 4.11
N ILE A 185 -15.15 0.23 2.95
CA ILE A 185 -16.41 0.11 2.20
C ILE A 185 -17.45 -0.66 3.02
N GLN A 186 -17.06 -1.81 3.59
CA GLN A 186 -17.99 -2.73 4.25
C GLN A 186 -18.50 -2.26 5.62
N TYR A 187 -17.73 -1.44 6.34
CA TYR A 187 -18.03 -1.07 7.72
C TYR A 187 -18.25 0.42 7.95
N ALA A 188 -17.79 1.29 7.03
CA ALA A 188 -18.08 2.72 7.06
C ALA A 188 -18.93 3.15 5.86
N GLY A 189 -18.40 3.05 4.64
CA GLY A 189 -19.03 3.57 3.42
C GLY A 189 -20.46 3.08 3.19
N SER A 190 -20.62 1.83 2.75
CA SER A 190 -21.94 1.29 2.39
C SER A 190 -22.97 1.32 3.53
N PRO A 191 -22.62 1.01 4.80
CA PRO A 191 -23.61 1.03 5.88
C PRO A 191 -24.00 2.42 6.38
N GLN A 192 -23.17 3.45 6.14
CA GLN A 192 -23.41 4.81 6.64
C GLN A 192 -23.66 5.84 5.53
N ASP A 193 -23.68 5.41 4.27
CA ASP A 193 -23.84 6.27 3.09
C ASP A 193 -22.76 7.36 3.00
N ILE A 194 -21.54 7.02 3.45
CA ILE A 194 -20.37 7.90 3.32
C ILE A 194 -19.69 7.59 1.99
N GLU A 195 -19.39 8.63 1.22
CA GLU A 195 -18.69 8.48 -0.05
C GLU A 195 -17.26 7.95 0.16
N VAL A 196 -16.84 6.98 -0.67
CA VAL A 196 -15.52 6.35 -0.58
C VAL A 196 -14.84 6.38 -1.94
N ILE A 197 -13.61 6.88 -1.96
CA ILE A 197 -12.65 6.65 -3.05
C ILE A 197 -11.43 5.92 -2.52
N ALA A 198 -10.68 5.26 -3.41
CA ALA A 198 -9.56 4.43 -2.97
C ALA A 198 -8.27 4.64 -3.77
N GLY A 199 -7.14 4.42 -3.09
CA GLY A 199 -5.82 4.22 -3.70
C GLY A 199 -5.32 2.83 -3.34
N THR A 200 -5.05 1.97 -4.31
CA THR A 200 -4.74 0.56 -4.01
C THR A 200 -3.56 0.05 -4.80
N THR A 201 -2.86 -0.94 -4.22
CA THR A 201 -1.86 -1.69 -5.00
C THR A 201 -2.54 -2.35 -6.18
N GLY A 202 -1.82 -2.50 -7.29
CA GLY A 202 -2.39 -3.17 -8.46
C GLY A 202 -2.91 -4.56 -8.14
N VAL A 203 -2.29 -5.26 -7.18
CA VAL A 203 -2.74 -6.61 -6.77
C VAL A 203 -4.08 -6.60 -6.03
N GLN A 204 -4.42 -5.50 -5.34
CA GLN A 204 -5.67 -5.37 -4.61
C GLN A 204 -6.81 -4.87 -5.51
N THR A 205 -6.51 -4.03 -6.51
CA THR A 205 -7.52 -3.39 -7.37
C THR A 205 -8.54 -4.38 -7.97
N PRO A 206 -8.17 -5.54 -8.57
CA PRO A 206 -9.15 -6.47 -9.15
C PRO A 206 -10.16 -7.01 -8.15
N MET A 207 -9.80 -7.09 -6.86
CA MET A 207 -10.70 -7.55 -5.80
C MET A 207 -11.73 -6.48 -5.41
N LEU A 208 -11.49 -5.22 -5.79
CA LEU A 208 -12.31 -4.07 -5.42
C LEU A 208 -13.16 -3.52 -6.58
N ILE A 209 -12.88 -3.92 -7.82
CA ILE A 209 -13.72 -3.57 -8.98
C ILE A 209 -15.21 -3.87 -8.77
N PRO A 210 -15.63 -4.97 -8.10
CA PRO A 210 -17.05 -5.23 -7.87
C PRO A 210 -17.79 -4.18 -7.04
N TYR A 211 -17.08 -3.30 -6.32
CA TYR A 211 -17.68 -2.24 -5.51
C TYR A 211 -17.93 -0.94 -6.31
N LEU A 212 -17.44 -0.84 -7.56
CA LEU A 212 -17.58 0.36 -8.40
C LEU A 212 -18.84 0.32 -9.27
N PRO A 213 -19.53 1.47 -9.47
CA PRO A 213 -19.37 2.74 -8.75
C PRO A 213 -20.23 2.81 -7.47
N ASP A 214 -21.11 1.83 -7.24
CA ASP A 214 -22.24 1.96 -6.31
C ASP A 214 -21.85 1.97 -4.82
N GLN A 215 -20.72 1.37 -4.45
CA GLN A 215 -20.23 1.29 -3.07
C GLN A 215 -18.92 2.05 -2.85
N MET A 216 -18.27 2.45 -3.94
CA MET A 216 -17.01 3.19 -4.00
C MET A 216 -17.03 3.92 -5.33
N THR A 217 -16.93 5.25 -5.32
CA THR A 217 -17.14 6.08 -6.52
C THR A 217 -15.94 6.04 -7.47
N GLY A 218 -14.73 5.94 -6.92
CA GLY A 218 -13.48 5.99 -7.67
C GLY A 218 -12.36 5.14 -7.07
N ILE A 219 -11.41 4.71 -7.89
CA ILE A 219 -10.22 3.98 -7.46
C ILE A 219 -9.00 4.31 -8.31
N LEU A 220 -7.85 4.48 -7.66
CA LEU A 220 -6.54 4.44 -8.29
C LEU A 220 -5.93 3.06 -8.09
N GLY A 221 -5.66 2.34 -9.19
CA GLY A 221 -5.10 1.00 -9.17
C GLY A 221 -3.64 0.94 -9.62
N GLY A 222 -2.75 0.71 -8.66
CA GLY A 222 -1.30 0.63 -8.85
C GLY A 222 -0.65 1.91 -9.36
N ILE A 223 0.66 1.86 -9.57
CA ILE A 223 1.47 3.05 -9.90
C ILE A 223 1.02 3.78 -11.17
N LYS A 224 0.41 3.06 -12.13
CA LYS A 224 -0.10 3.66 -13.37
C LYS A 224 -1.20 4.70 -13.09
N ALA A 225 -2.19 4.34 -12.27
CA ALA A 225 -3.28 5.24 -11.95
C ALA A 225 -2.80 6.44 -11.11
N ALA A 226 -1.79 6.23 -10.26
CA ALA A 226 -1.14 7.32 -9.53
C ALA A 226 -0.48 8.33 -10.50
N ALA A 227 0.21 7.86 -11.54
CA ALA A 227 0.84 8.72 -12.54
C ALA A 227 -0.17 9.53 -13.36
N GLU A 228 -1.29 8.90 -13.73
CA GLU A 228 -2.41 9.58 -14.39
C GLU A 228 -3.02 10.67 -13.49
N TYR A 229 -3.15 10.41 -12.19
CA TYR A 229 -3.69 11.37 -11.23
C TYR A 229 -2.71 12.53 -10.97
N GLU A 230 -1.41 12.26 -10.81
CA GLU A 230 -0.38 13.30 -10.72
C GLU A 230 -0.37 14.19 -11.98
N TYR A 231 -0.58 13.61 -13.15
CA TYR A 231 -0.71 14.37 -14.39
C TYR A 231 -1.93 15.31 -14.36
N LEU A 232 -3.10 14.84 -13.91
CA LEU A 232 -4.28 15.71 -13.72
C LEU A 232 -4.00 16.83 -12.72
N LEU A 233 -3.32 16.51 -11.61
CA LEU A 233 -2.97 17.50 -10.60
C LEU A 233 -2.05 18.59 -11.16
N LYS A 234 -0.97 18.22 -11.87
CA LYS A 234 -0.08 19.19 -12.54
C LYS A 234 -0.79 20.02 -13.60
N LYS A 235 -1.77 19.42 -14.29
CA LYS A 235 -2.53 20.09 -15.34
C LYS A 235 -3.53 21.11 -14.77
N ASN A 236 -4.22 20.77 -13.69
CA ASN A 236 -5.29 21.58 -13.11
C ASN A 236 -4.78 22.59 -12.07
N TYR A 237 -3.64 22.29 -11.41
CA TYR A 237 -3.00 23.11 -10.39
C TYR A 237 -1.55 23.44 -10.81
N PRO A 238 -1.35 24.30 -11.84
CA PRO A 238 -0.02 24.57 -12.38
C PRO A 238 0.92 25.31 -11.42
N ASP A 239 0.37 25.96 -10.39
CA ASP A 239 1.14 26.67 -9.35
C ASP A 239 1.71 25.69 -8.30
N LEU A 240 1.19 24.46 -8.23
CA LEU A 240 1.65 23.43 -7.33
C LEU A 240 2.90 22.74 -7.89
N THR A 241 4.06 23.00 -7.28
CA THR A 241 5.34 22.42 -7.70
C THR A 241 5.65 21.14 -6.94
N PHE A 242 5.67 20.00 -7.65
CA PHE A 242 6.08 18.71 -7.10
C PHE A 242 6.69 17.80 -8.19
N ASP A 243 7.51 16.84 -7.79
CA ASP A 243 8.32 16.01 -8.71
C ASP A 243 7.48 15.07 -9.58
N GLY A 244 6.35 14.59 -9.06
CA GLY A 244 5.50 13.59 -9.71
C GLY A 244 6.18 12.21 -9.73
N LEU A 245 6.30 11.61 -8.54
CA LEU A 245 7.02 10.35 -8.33
C LEU A 245 6.44 9.21 -9.18
N ALA A 246 5.11 9.12 -9.27
CA ALA A 246 4.49 8.09 -10.10
C ALA A 246 4.76 8.30 -11.58
N MET A 247 4.68 9.54 -12.09
CA MET A 247 5.02 9.88 -13.48
C MET A 247 6.48 9.53 -13.82
N GLN A 248 7.42 9.76 -12.89
CA GLN A 248 8.82 9.41 -13.07
C GLN A 248 9.03 7.90 -13.20
N ARG A 249 8.27 7.11 -12.44
CA ARG A 249 8.33 5.64 -12.46
C ARG A 249 7.74 5.02 -13.73
N MET A 250 7.03 5.77 -14.56
CA MET A 250 6.35 5.24 -15.75
C MET A 250 7.29 4.85 -16.89
N GLY A 251 8.44 5.51 -17.07
CA GLY A 251 9.41 5.09 -18.08
C GLY A 251 10.07 3.73 -17.81
N PRO A 252 10.59 3.50 -16.59
CA PRO A 252 11.05 2.17 -16.17
C PRO A 252 9.94 1.10 -16.29
N GLN A 253 8.71 1.41 -15.87
CA GLN A 253 7.57 0.51 -15.99
C GLN A 253 7.27 0.13 -17.44
N HIS A 254 7.21 1.12 -18.33
CA HIS A 254 6.97 0.91 -19.75
C HIS A 254 8.03 -0.01 -20.38
N SER A 255 9.31 0.28 -20.10
CA SER A 255 10.44 -0.48 -20.66
C SER A 255 10.45 -1.93 -20.18
N ALA A 256 10.17 -2.17 -18.91
CA ALA A 256 10.07 -3.51 -18.33
C ALA A 256 8.89 -4.31 -18.91
N HIS A 257 7.71 -3.69 -19.05
CA HIS A 257 6.55 -4.35 -19.64
C HIS A 257 6.74 -4.68 -21.12
N LEU A 258 7.36 -3.78 -21.89
CA LEU A 258 7.68 -4.04 -23.29
C LEU A 258 8.64 -5.22 -23.44
N LEU A 259 9.66 -5.31 -22.57
CA LEU A 259 10.54 -6.48 -22.51
C LEU A 259 9.76 -7.76 -22.17
N MET A 260 8.88 -7.73 -21.16
CA MET A 260 8.07 -8.90 -20.79
C MET A 260 7.17 -9.37 -21.93
N ILE A 261 6.46 -8.44 -22.60
CA ILE A 261 5.59 -8.75 -23.74
C ILE A 261 6.43 -9.40 -24.86
N LEU A 262 7.59 -8.82 -25.18
CA LEU A 262 8.49 -9.38 -26.19
C LEU A 262 8.95 -10.79 -25.82
N LEU A 263 9.35 -11.03 -24.56
CA LEU A 263 9.78 -12.34 -24.08
C LEU A 263 8.65 -13.37 -24.11
N ILE A 264 7.41 -12.98 -23.78
CA ILE A 264 6.22 -13.84 -23.85
C ILE A 264 5.92 -14.19 -25.31
N ILE A 265 5.94 -13.21 -26.22
CA ILE A 265 5.72 -13.45 -27.65
C ILE A 265 6.79 -14.39 -28.20
N ILE A 266 8.06 -14.13 -27.92
CA ILE A 266 9.17 -15.01 -28.32
C ILE A 266 8.97 -16.41 -27.74
N GLY A 267 8.68 -16.53 -26.45
CA GLY A 267 8.45 -17.82 -25.78
C GLY A 267 7.33 -18.63 -26.42
N ASN A 268 6.21 -17.98 -26.75
CA ASN A 268 5.09 -18.60 -27.44
C ASN A 268 5.45 -19.02 -28.87
N VAL A 269 6.13 -18.16 -29.64
CA VAL A 269 6.61 -18.49 -30.99
C VAL A 269 7.55 -19.69 -30.96
N LEU A 270 8.52 -19.70 -30.04
CA LEU A 270 9.44 -20.82 -29.86
C LEU A 270 8.72 -22.12 -29.46
N PHE A 271 7.71 -22.03 -28.59
CA PHE A 271 6.90 -23.19 -28.18
C PHE A 271 6.16 -23.81 -29.37
N PHE A 272 5.54 -22.98 -30.23
CA PHE A 272 4.82 -23.48 -31.41
C PHE A 272 5.76 -24.00 -32.50
N LEU A 273 6.92 -23.37 -32.71
CA LEU A 273 7.93 -23.82 -33.67
C LEU A 273 8.66 -25.10 -33.21
N GLY A 274 8.91 -25.22 -31.90
CA GLY A 274 9.65 -26.34 -31.29
C GLY A 274 8.85 -27.63 -31.09
N LYS A 275 7.54 -27.63 -31.39
CA LYS A 275 6.63 -28.75 -31.15
C LYS A 275 7.03 -30.07 -31.86
N ASN A 276 7.92 -30.00 -32.85
CA ASN A 276 8.41 -31.14 -33.64
C ASN A 276 9.92 -31.43 -33.52
N GLU A 277 10.69 -30.71 -32.70
CA GLU A 277 12.14 -30.93 -32.58
C GLU A 277 12.51 -31.95 -31.49
N ARG A 278 13.47 -32.84 -31.79
CA ARG A 278 14.05 -33.80 -30.83
C ARG A 278 14.80 -33.06 -29.72
N ARG A 279 14.76 -33.62 -28.50
CA ARG A 279 15.49 -33.10 -27.32
C ARG A 279 16.93 -32.72 -27.70
N PRO A 280 17.41 -31.52 -27.33
CA PRO A 280 18.73 -31.04 -27.70
C PRO A 280 19.85 -31.90 -27.10
N ASP A 281 21.00 -31.95 -27.79
CA ASP A 281 22.22 -32.66 -27.36
C ASP A 281 22.72 -32.11 -26.02
N GLU A 282 22.83 -33.00 -25.03
CA GLU A 282 23.20 -32.69 -23.64
C GLU A 282 24.60 -32.06 -23.55
N SER A 283 25.51 -32.43 -24.47
CA SER A 283 26.87 -31.88 -24.52
C SER A 283 26.92 -30.42 -24.97
N VAL A 284 26.00 -30.01 -25.84
CA VAL A 284 25.86 -28.61 -26.30
C VAL A 284 25.28 -27.77 -25.18
N ARG A 285 24.27 -28.29 -24.47
CA ARG A 285 23.67 -27.64 -23.31
C ARG A 285 24.71 -27.38 -22.21
N GLU A 286 25.52 -28.38 -21.86
CA GLU A 286 26.56 -28.22 -20.83
C GLU A 286 27.60 -27.15 -21.21
N ARG A 287 27.99 -27.07 -22.49
CA ARG A 287 28.89 -26.03 -22.99
C ARG A 287 28.27 -24.63 -22.92
N LEU A 288 27.00 -24.51 -23.29
CA LEU A 288 26.27 -23.24 -23.21
C LEU A 288 26.07 -22.80 -21.75
N GLU A 289 25.78 -23.72 -20.84
CA GLU A 289 25.68 -23.43 -19.41
C GLU A 289 27.03 -22.98 -18.83
N LYS A 290 28.15 -23.61 -19.19
CA LYS A 290 29.50 -23.17 -18.78
C LYS A 290 29.85 -21.79 -19.31
N LEU A 291 29.59 -21.52 -20.59
CA LEU A 291 29.82 -20.20 -21.20
C LEU A 291 28.93 -19.12 -20.57
N SER A 292 27.65 -19.42 -20.38
CA SER A 292 26.68 -18.54 -19.72
C SER A 292 27.14 -18.17 -18.31
N ASN A 293 27.57 -19.16 -17.52
CA ASN A 293 28.12 -18.95 -16.19
C ASN A 293 29.36 -18.05 -16.20
N LEU A 294 30.26 -18.22 -17.17
CA LEU A 294 31.45 -17.39 -17.30
C LEU A 294 31.08 -15.94 -17.64
N LEU A 295 30.21 -15.75 -18.63
CA LEU A 295 29.74 -14.42 -19.06
C LEU A 295 29.01 -13.68 -17.94
N LEU A 296 28.15 -14.37 -17.19
CA LEU A 296 27.44 -13.79 -16.05
C LEU A 296 28.40 -13.38 -14.91
N LYS A 297 29.45 -14.16 -14.65
CA LYS A 297 30.49 -13.76 -13.69
C LYS A 297 31.24 -12.51 -14.17
N VAL A 298 31.58 -12.42 -15.45
CA VAL A 298 32.22 -11.24 -16.03
C VAL A 298 31.30 -10.02 -15.93
N ALA A 299 30.03 -10.15 -16.30
CA ALA A 299 29.04 -9.08 -16.17
C ALA A 299 28.91 -8.62 -14.71
N GLY A 300 28.86 -9.55 -13.75
CA GLY A 300 28.81 -9.20 -12.33
C GLY A 300 30.02 -8.44 -11.83
N VAL A 301 31.22 -8.84 -12.25
CA VAL A 301 32.45 -8.10 -11.92
C VAL A 301 32.44 -6.70 -12.54
N LEU A 302 31.96 -6.56 -13.78
CA LEU A 302 31.83 -5.26 -14.44
C LEU A 302 30.82 -4.35 -13.73
N ILE A 303 29.67 -4.89 -13.29
CA ILE A 303 28.66 -4.12 -12.56
C ILE A 303 29.22 -3.66 -11.21
N LEU A 304 29.82 -4.57 -10.43
CA LEU A 304 30.42 -4.23 -9.14
C LEU A 304 31.58 -3.25 -9.29
N GLY A 305 32.43 -3.45 -10.30
CA GLY A 305 33.51 -2.52 -10.63
C GLY A 305 32.98 -1.15 -11.05
N GLY A 306 31.90 -1.10 -11.84
CA GLY A 306 31.22 0.12 -12.23
C GLY A 306 30.66 0.87 -11.02
N ILE A 307 29.96 0.18 -10.12
CA ILE A 307 29.46 0.77 -8.86
C ILE A 307 30.63 1.30 -8.02
N ALA A 308 31.70 0.54 -7.84
CA ALA A 308 32.86 0.98 -7.07
C ALA A 308 33.52 2.23 -7.68
N VAL A 309 33.64 2.28 -9.01
CA VAL A 309 34.15 3.47 -9.71
C VAL A 309 33.22 4.66 -9.50
N VAL A 310 31.90 4.47 -9.62
CA VAL A 310 30.92 5.54 -9.40
C VAL A 310 30.99 6.08 -7.96
N VAL A 311 31.06 5.19 -6.96
CA VAL A 311 31.24 5.58 -5.55
C VAL A 311 32.53 6.38 -5.38
N VAL A 312 33.65 5.91 -5.94
CA VAL A 312 34.94 6.63 -5.85
C VAL A 312 34.87 7.98 -6.55
N VAL A 313 34.23 8.07 -7.71
CA VAL A 313 34.04 9.32 -8.44
C VAL A 313 33.17 10.28 -7.65
N GLN A 314 32.09 9.82 -7.03
CA GLN A 314 31.22 10.68 -6.23
C GLN A 314 31.87 11.15 -4.94
N LEU A 315 32.55 10.27 -4.22
CA LEU A 315 33.40 10.65 -3.09
C LEU A 315 34.47 11.66 -3.51
N SER A 316 35.00 11.55 -4.73
CA SER A 316 36.01 12.48 -5.26
C SER A 316 35.44 13.81 -5.77
N ARG A 317 34.18 13.87 -6.22
CA ARG A 317 33.56 15.07 -6.78
C ARG A 317 32.83 15.90 -5.73
N ASN A 318 32.03 15.24 -4.91
CA ASN A 318 31.09 15.89 -3.99
C ASN A 318 31.50 15.68 -2.51
N GLY A 319 32.53 14.87 -2.23
CA GLY A 319 32.99 14.60 -0.87
C GLY A 319 32.05 13.70 -0.03
N GLU A 320 30.83 13.44 -0.51
CA GLU A 320 29.76 12.82 0.25
C GLU A 320 29.00 11.79 -0.59
N VAL A 321 28.83 10.58 -0.07
CA VAL A 321 28.01 9.49 -0.66
C VAL A 321 27.13 8.92 0.44
N GLY A 322 25.81 8.91 0.22
CA GLY A 322 24.81 8.46 1.18
C GLY A 322 24.78 9.27 2.48
N VAL A 323 25.29 10.52 2.46
CA VAL A 323 25.27 11.43 3.61
C VAL A 323 23.89 12.07 3.69
N VAL A 324 23.30 12.00 4.87
CA VAL A 324 21.98 12.57 5.14
C VAL A 324 22.13 13.86 5.93
N HIS A 325 21.70 14.95 5.32
CA HIS A 325 21.60 16.27 5.95
C HIS A 325 20.24 16.43 6.62
N VAL A 326 20.23 16.98 7.83
CA VAL A 326 19.02 17.25 8.59
C VAL A 326 18.96 18.68 9.10
N GLN A 327 17.78 19.28 9.01
CA GLN A 327 17.48 20.57 9.63
C GLN A 327 16.67 20.32 10.91
N GLU A 328 17.00 21.07 11.95
CA GLU A 328 16.23 21.06 13.18
C GLU A 328 14.98 21.91 13.03
N VAL A 329 13.81 21.29 13.10
CA VAL A 329 12.50 21.94 13.05
C VAL A 329 11.86 21.83 14.42
N THR A 330 11.41 22.96 14.96
CA THR A 330 10.69 23.00 16.24
C THR A 330 9.20 22.81 15.95
N VAL A 331 8.62 21.72 16.43
CA VAL A 331 7.18 21.47 16.28
C VAL A 331 6.50 21.99 17.54
N PRO A 332 5.60 23.00 17.43
CA PRO A 332 4.82 23.47 18.58
C PRO A 332 3.75 22.44 18.95
N GLU A 333 3.64 22.11 20.25
CA GLU A 333 2.49 21.39 20.81
C GLU A 333 1.25 22.30 20.70
N VAL A 334 0.12 21.76 20.25
CA VAL A 334 -1.17 22.48 20.35
C VAL A 334 -1.43 22.71 21.82
N ALA A 335 -1.33 23.97 22.27
CA ALA A 335 -1.34 24.30 23.70
C ALA A 335 -2.60 23.73 24.39
N GLU A 336 -2.39 22.81 25.34
CA GLU A 336 -3.46 22.19 26.14
C GLU A 336 -4.23 23.20 26.99
N ASP A 337 -3.61 24.34 27.30
CA ASP A 337 -4.14 25.43 28.11
C ASP A 337 -3.24 26.67 27.99
N ALA A 338 -3.79 27.88 27.92
CA ALA A 338 -3.01 29.14 27.85
C ALA A 338 -2.14 29.41 29.11
N ALA A 339 -2.24 28.54 30.12
CA ALA A 339 -1.52 28.61 31.39
C ALA A 339 -0.40 27.56 31.53
N LEU A 340 -0.27 26.60 30.61
CA LEU A 340 0.83 25.63 30.58
C LEU A 340 1.91 26.12 29.59
N PRO A 341 3.20 25.91 29.89
CA PRO A 341 4.27 26.27 28.95
C PRO A 341 4.10 25.45 27.67
N GLU A 342 4.09 26.10 26.50
CA GLU A 342 4.21 25.44 25.19
C GLU A 342 5.36 24.43 25.26
N LYS A 343 5.08 23.12 25.21
CA LYS A 343 6.16 22.17 24.96
C LYS A 343 6.40 22.19 23.47
N SER A 344 7.67 22.29 23.11
CA SER A 344 8.10 22.10 21.74
C SER A 344 9.12 20.99 21.75
N TRP A 345 8.98 20.00 20.87
CA TRP A 345 10.05 19.05 20.62
C TRP A 345 10.77 19.39 19.32
N LYS A 346 12.02 18.97 19.27
CA LYS A 346 12.89 19.14 18.10
C LYS A 346 12.74 17.92 17.23
N GLU A 347 12.25 18.11 16.02
CA GLU A 347 12.32 17.10 14.97
C GLU A 347 13.47 17.41 14.03
N TYR A 348 14.12 16.37 13.53
CA TYR A 348 15.15 16.48 12.51
C TYR A 348 14.53 16.11 11.16
N HIS A 349 14.39 17.08 10.27
CA HIS A 349 13.80 16.88 8.95
C HIS A 349 14.92 16.64 7.95
N GLY A 350 14.75 15.68 7.04
CA GLY A 350 15.75 15.44 5.99
C GLY A 350 15.74 16.61 5.01
N VAL A 351 16.91 17.09 4.65
CA VAL A 351 17.08 18.23 3.73
C VAL A 351 17.67 17.72 2.42
N SER A 352 17.25 18.32 1.31
CA SER A 352 17.80 18.01 -0.01
C SER A 352 19.30 18.30 -0.06
N ALA A 353 20.03 17.59 -0.93
CA ALA A 353 21.46 17.82 -1.11
C ALA A 353 21.78 19.25 -1.59
N ALA A 354 20.83 19.93 -2.24
CA ALA A 354 20.98 21.30 -2.70
C ALA A 354 20.98 22.34 -1.56
N GLU A 355 20.40 21.98 -0.41
CA GLU A 355 20.25 22.84 0.77
C GLU A 355 21.17 22.40 1.91
N ALA A 356 22.11 21.48 1.66
CA ALA A 356 23.05 20.95 2.63
C ALA A 356 23.90 22.05 3.31
N ASP A 357 24.17 23.15 2.60
CA ASP A 357 24.94 24.30 3.09
C ASP A 357 24.06 25.37 3.80
N ALA A 358 22.75 25.15 3.94
CA ALA A 358 21.85 26.11 4.55
C ALA A 358 22.04 26.23 6.08
N GLU A 359 21.74 27.41 6.63
CA GLU A 359 21.91 27.68 8.05
C GLU A 359 20.95 26.82 8.91
N GLY A 360 21.50 26.11 9.90
CA GLY A 360 20.73 25.17 10.74
C GLY A 360 20.68 23.72 10.22
N VAL A 361 21.36 23.43 9.11
CA VAL A 361 21.51 22.07 8.57
C VAL A 361 22.75 21.38 9.16
N SER A 362 22.60 20.11 9.53
CA SER A 362 23.67 19.29 10.12
C SER A 362 23.65 17.87 9.58
N VAL A 363 24.81 17.21 9.57
CA VAL A 363 24.90 15.82 9.13
C VAL A 363 24.34 14.88 10.19
N SER A 364 23.39 14.04 9.81
CA SER A 364 22.87 12.97 10.65
C SER A 364 23.69 11.69 10.47
N ILE A 365 24.58 11.40 11.41
CA ILE A 365 25.41 10.17 11.40
C ILE A 365 24.54 8.91 11.39
N LEU A 366 23.46 8.91 12.19
CA LEU A 366 22.55 7.76 12.30
C LEU A 366 21.78 7.51 10.99
N ARG A 367 21.24 8.56 10.35
CA ARG A 367 20.53 8.40 9.07
C ARG A 367 21.49 8.03 7.93
N THR A 368 22.68 8.62 7.91
CA THR A 368 23.76 8.25 6.98
C THR A 368 24.12 6.77 7.12
N ALA A 369 24.32 6.28 8.35
CA ALA A 369 24.56 4.86 8.60
C ALA A 369 23.36 3.99 8.16
N GLY A 370 22.14 4.48 8.33
CA GLY A 370 20.90 3.85 7.85
C GLY A 370 20.86 3.70 6.33
N VAL A 371 21.19 4.75 5.56
CA VAL A 371 21.25 4.70 4.09
C VAL A 371 22.29 3.68 3.62
N TRP A 372 23.49 3.70 4.21
CA TRP A 372 24.53 2.73 3.89
C TRP A 372 24.13 1.29 4.22
N LEU A 373 23.52 1.06 5.40
CA LEU A 373 23.01 -0.26 5.77
C LEU A 373 21.91 -0.72 4.80
N GLY A 374 20.99 0.17 4.44
CA GLY A 374 19.94 -0.09 3.46
C GLY A 374 20.49 -0.46 2.08
N ALA A 375 21.51 0.26 1.61
CA ALA A 375 22.19 -0.04 0.34
C ALA A 375 22.87 -1.41 0.37
N LEU A 376 23.62 -1.71 1.44
CA LEU A 376 24.29 -3.00 1.59
C LEU A 376 23.30 -4.17 1.68
N LEU A 377 22.19 -4.02 2.41
CA LEU A 377 21.14 -5.02 2.48
C LEU A 377 20.43 -5.20 1.14
N THR A 378 20.16 -4.12 0.40
CA THR A 378 19.56 -4.19 -0.95
C THR A 378 20.47 -4.95 -1.91
N LEU A 379 21.77 -4.64 -1.93
CA LEU A 379 22.76 -5.36 -2.73
C LEU A 379 22.91 -6.83 -2.28
N ALA A 380 22.82 -7.10 -0.98
CA ALA A 380 22.81 -8.46 -0.44
C ALA A 380 21.58 -9.26 -0.91
N VAL A 381 20.40 -8.63 -1.01
CA VAL A 381 19.21 -9.26 -1.61
C VAL A 381 19.42 -9.52 -3.10
N PHE A 382 19.92 -8.53 -3.85
CA PHE A 382 20.22 -8.70 -5.29
C PHE A 382 21.30 -9.75 -5.57
N SER A 383 22.15 -10.09 -4.60
CA SER A 383 23.12 -11.18 -4.76
C SER A 383 22.46 -12.53 -5.07
N PHE A 384 21.17 -12.71 -4.74
CA PHE A 384 20.38 -13.89 -5.11
C PHE A 384 20.35 -14.16 -6.61
N LEU A 385 20.57 -13.15 -7.47
CA LEU A 385 20.70 -13.35 -8.92
C LEU A 385 21.84 -14.32 -9.29
N TYR A 386 22.85 -14.46 -8.43
CA TYR A 386 23.96 -15.42 -8.60
C TYR A 386 23.72 -16.78 -7.90
N GLY A 387 22.54 -16.96 -7.32
CA GLY A 387 22.14 -18.12 -6.55
C GLY A 387 22.14 -17.88 -5.04
N ASP A 388 21.79 -18.93 -4.31
CA ASP A 388 21.73 -18.91 -2.84
C ASP A 388 23.13 -18.76 -2.23
N ASN A 389 23.36 -17.69 -1.49
CA ASN A 389 24.67 -17.32 -0.98
C ASN A 389 24.59 -16.72 0.45
N PRO A 390 25.70 -16.68 1.20
CA PRO A 390 25.68 -16.23 2.60
C PRO A 390 25.19 -14.79 2.81
N LEU A 391 25.43 -13.88 1.86
CA LEU A 391 24.99 -12.48 1.97
C LEU A 391 23.47 -12.38 1.87
N TYR A 392 22.88 -13.06 0.89
CA TYR A 392 21.42 -13.16 0.76
C TYR A 392 20.79 -13.75 2.03
N LYS A 393 21.29 -14.89 2.53
CA LYS A 393 20.76 -15.53 3.75
C LYS A 393 20.86 -14.64 4.99
N LEU A 394 21.94 -13.87 5.09
CA LEU A 394 22.11 -12.90 6.17
C LEU A 394 21.03 -11.82 6.09
N ALA A 395 20.82 -11.22 4.91
CA ALA A 395 19.79 -10.21 4.71
C ALA A 395 18.38 -10.76 4.99
N GLU A 396 18.08 -11.97 4.51
CA GLU A 396 16.82 -12.68 4.79
C GLU A 396 16.61 -12.91 6.30
N SER A 397 17.64 -13.39 7.01
CA SER A 397 17.55 -13.66 8.45
C SER A 397 17.38 -12.37 9.26
N ILE A 398 18.08 -11.29 8.88
CA ILE A 398 17.91 -9.97 9.49
C ILE A 398 16.49 -9.48 9.28
N PHE A 399 15.98 -9.53 8.05
CA PHE A 399 14.63 -9.09 7.70
C PHE A 399 13.57 -9.84 8.51
N VAL A 400 13.63 -11.18 8.53
CA VAL A 400 12.67 -12.01 9.28
C VAL A 400 12.76 -11.75 10.78
N GLY A 401 13.98 -11.66 11.33
CA GLY A 401 14.20 -11.42 12.76
C GLY A 401 13.71 -10.06 13.23
N VAL A 402 14.01 -8.99 12.48
CA VAL A 402 13.55 -7.62 12.78
C VAL A 402 12.03 -7.54 12.65
N SER A 403 11.44 -8.13 11.61
CA SER A 403 9.98 -8.13 11.41
C SER A 403 9.25 -8.83 12.56
N ALA A 404 9.74 -10.00 13.00
CA ALA A 404 9.17 -10.72 14.13
C ALA A 404 9.32 -9.94 15.45
N GLY A 405 10.46 -9.29 15.67
CA GLY A 405 10.71 -8.44 16.84
C GLY A 405 9.78 -7.23 16.86
N TYR A 406 9.64 -6.52 15.74
CA TYR A 406 8.74 -5.38 15.60
C TYR A 406 7.28 -5.79 15.87
N ALA A 407 6.80 -6.85 15.23
CA ALA A 407 5.44 -7.35 15.45
C ALA A 407 5.17 -7.73 16.92
N MET A 408 6.15 -8.30 17.62
CA MET A 408 6.04 -8.60 19.05
C MET A 408 5.91 -7.33 19.90
N VAL A 409 6.73 -6.31 19.63
CA VAL A 409 6.71 -5.05 20.38
C VAL A 409 5.38 -4.32 20.17
N VAL A 410 4.94 -4.20 18.91
CA VAL A 410 3.65 -3.61 18.56
C VAL A 410 2.49 -4.36 19.23
N GLY A 411 2.42 -5.69 19.07
CA GLY A 411 1.35 -6.48 19.70
C GLY A 411 1.36 -6.37 21.23
N PHE A 412 2.53 -6.29 21.85
CA PHE A 412 2.62 -6.08 23.29
C PHE A 412 2.12 -4.70 23.72
N TRP A 413 2.56 -3.62 23.08
CA TRP A 413 2.19 -2.27 23.51
C TRP A 413 0.78 -1.88 23.09
N ASP A 414 0.39 -2.14 21.85
CA ASP A 414 -0.87 -1.64 21.30
C ASP A 414 -2.05 -2.58 21.60
N GLU A 415 -1.83 -3.90 21.64
CA GLU A 415 -2.90 -4.86 21.95
C GLU A 415 -2.96 -5.22 23.43
N LEU A 416 -1.83 -5.59 24.06
CA LEU A 416 -1.87 -5.99 25.47
C LEU A 416 -1.86 -4.78 26.41
N VAL A 417 -0.92 -3.84 26.25
CA VAL A 417 -0.81 -2.72 27.18
C VAL A 417 -1.98 -1.75 27.00
N GLN A 418 -2.19 -1.19 25.80
CA GLN A 418 -3.26 -0.21 25.59
C GLN A 418 -4.67 -0.80 25.69
N ASN A 419 -4.95 -1.91 25.00
CA ASN A 419 -6.33 -2.42 24.90
C ASN A 419 -6.78 -3.30 26.08
N LEU A 420 -5.85 -3.86 26.87
CA LEU A 420 -6.17 -4.69 28.02
C LEU A 420 -5.70 -4.06 29.35
N PHE A 421 -4.39 -3.87 29.53
CA PHE A 421 -3.87 -3.43 30.83
C PHE A 421 -4.25 -1.99 31.17
N ALA A 422 -4.24 -1.08 30.20
CA ALA A 422 -4.58 0.32 30.43
C ALA A 422 -6.05 0.47 30.85
N LYS A 423 -6.95 -0.34 30.27
CA LYS A 423 -8.37 -0.34 30.62
C LYS A 423 -8.67 -1.07 31.94
N LEU A 424 -7.84 -2.03 32.33
CA LEU A 424 -7.97 -2.80 33.58
C LEU A 424 -7.28 -2.13 34.78
N LEU A 425 -6.11 -1.51 34.58
CA LEU A 425 -5.26 -0.86 35.59
C LEU A 425 -4.83 0.55 35.11
N PRO A 426 -5.75 1.51 35.06
CA PRO A 426 -5.50 2.83 34.49
C PRO A 426 -4.37 3.59 35.18
N SER A 427 -4.31 3.54 36.52
CA SER A 427 -3.26 4.23 37.27
C SER A 427 -1.85 3.72 36.95
N LEU A 428 -1.70 2.42 36.69
CA LEU A 428 -0.41 1.82 36.34
C LEU A 428 0.00 2.20 34.92
N ALA A 429 -0.95 2.18 33.99
CA ALA A 429 -0.70 2.53 32.59
C ALA A 429 -0.29 4.00 32.43
N ASN A 430 -0.94 4.92 33.15
CA ASN A 430 -0.51 6.32 33.18
C ASN A 430 0.92 6.46 33.74
N GLY A 431 1.25 5.75 34.83
CA GLY A 431 2.61 5.72 35.39
C GLY A 431 3.67 5.14 34.44
N LEU A 432 3.26 4.41 33.40
CA LEU A 432 4.11 3.89 32.33
C LEU A 432 4.11 4.80 31.08
N GLY A 433 3.44 5.95 31.12
CA GLY A 433 3.36 6.89 30.00
C GLY A 433 2.38 6.47 28.90
N VAL A 434 1.41 5.60 29.20
CA VAL A 434 0.38 5.17 28.24
C VAL A 434 -0.80 6.13 28.32
N ALA A 435 -1.08 6.84 27.23
CA ALA A 435 -2.22 7.74 27.13
C ALA A 435 -3.55 6.98 27.29
N LEU A 436 -4.41 7.47 28.18
CA LEU A 436 -5.71 6.89 28.52
C LEU A 436 -6.83 7.86 28.14
N LEU A 437 -7.99 7.29 27.80
CA LEU A 437 -9.20 8.03 27.46
C LEU A 437 -9.62 9.02 28.55
N ASP A 438 -9.59 10.32 28.21
CA ASP A 438 -10.33 11.45 28.82
C ASP A 438 -10.29 11.63 30.34
N SER A 439 -9.25 11.17 31.03
CA SER A 439 -9.17 11.33 32.48
C SER A 439 -7.90 12.03 32.94
N GLU A 440 -8.09 13.20 33.56
CA GLU A 440 -7.05 13.93 34.30
C GLU A 440 -6.27 12.96 35.21
N PRO A 441 -4.92 12.94 35.16
CA PRO A 441 -4.07 11.97 35.86
C PRO A 441 -4.39 11.81 37.34
N GLU A 442 -4.87 12.87 37.99
CA GLU A 442 -5.19 12.92 39.41
C GLU A 442 -6.50 12.18 39.79
N THR A 443 -7.33 11.79 38.82
CA THR A 443 -8.67 11.21 39.06
C THR A 443 -8.82 9.74 38.66
N LEU A 444 -7.76 9.11 38.14
CA LEU A 444 -7.81 7.74 37.63
C LEU A 444 -7.99 6.70 38.75
N PRO A 445 -8.96 5.77 38.65
CA PRO A 445 -9.11 4.70 39.62
C PRO A 445 -7.94 3.69 39.53
N ILE A 446 -7.59 3.09 40.67
CA ILE A 446 -6.53 2.07 40.75
C ILE A 446 -6.88 0.84 39.88
N VAL A 447 -8.17 0.48 39.87
CA VAL A 447 -8.72 -0.61 39.04
C VAL A 447 -9.77 -0.01 38.13
N GLY A 448 -9.61 -0.23 36.84
CA GLY A 448 -10.53 0.23 35.80
C GLY A 448 -11.68 -0.74 35.60
N ASN A 449 -12.05 -0.96 34.33
CA ASN A 449 -13.22 -1.76 34.00
C ASN A 449 -12.93 -3.26 34.17
N LEU A 450 -13.55 -3.88 35.17
CA LEU A 450 -13.37 -5.31 35.50
C LEU A 450 -13.82 -6.26 34.38
N TRP A 451 -14.62 -5.81 33.40
CA TRP A 451 -14.96 -6.64 32.23
C TRP A 451 -13.73 -7.09 31.44
N TYR A 452 -12.63 -6.33 31.51
CA TYR A 452 -11.36 -6.69 30.89
C TYR A 452 -10.65 -7.89 31.56
N LEU A 453 -11.15 -8.38 32.70
CA LEU A 453 -10.71 -9.68 33.25
C LEU A 453 -11.07 -10.85 32.35
N VAL A 454 -12.16 -10.76 31.58
CA VAL A 454 -12.57 -11.82 30.64
C VAL A 454 -11.53 -12.02 29.54
N PRO A 455 -11.14 -10.99 28.74
CA PRO A 455 -10.08 -11.14 27.77
C PRO A 455 -8.72 -11.50 28.40
N LEU A 456 -8.41 -11.03 29.61
CA LEU A 456 -7.20 -11.46 30.34
C LEU A 456 -7.19 -12.98 30.58
N VAL A 457 -8.30 -13.52 31.09
CA VAL A 457 -8.45 -14.96 31.34
C VAL A 457 -8.39 -15.74 30.02
N LEU A 458 -9.07 -15.28 28.97
CA LEU A 458 -9.02 -15.92 27.65
C LEU A 458 -7.61 -15.90 27.05
N GLY A 459 -6.88 -14.78 27.18
CA GLY A 459 -5.49 -14.67 26.76
C GLY A 459 -4.58 -15.63 27.53
N GLY A 460 -4.75 -15.71 28.85
CA GLY A 460 -4.07 -16.69 29.69
C GLY A 460 -4.37 -18.13 29.26
N MET A 461 -5.64 -18.46 29.00
CA MET A 461 -6.06 -19.77 28.49
C MET A 461 -5.42 -20.12 27.14
N MET A 462 -5.16 -19.14 26.28
CA MET A 462 -4.53 -19.36 24.99
C MET A 462 -3.08 -19.84 25.12
N LEU A 463 -2.36 -19.39 26.16
CA LEU A 463 -0.97 -19.82 26.43
C LEU A 463 -0.86 -21.32 26.74
N TRP A 464 -1.94 -21.99 27.15
CA TRP A 464 -1.95 -23.45 27.35
C TRP A 464 -1.73 -24.23 26.06
N GLN A 465 -1.84 -23.59 24.88
CA GLN A 465 -1.46 -24.19 23.61
C GLN A 465 0.03 -24.55 23.54
N LEU A 466 0.88 -23.86 24.31
CA LEU A 466 2.31 -24.16 24.40
C LEU A 466 2.60 -25.46 25.17
N MET A 467 1.62 -25.98 25.92
CA MET A 467 1.75 -27.24 26.66
C MET A 467 1.14 -28.41 25.87
N PRO A 468 1.84 -29.56 25.73
CA PRO A 468 1.36 -30.71 24.96
C PRO A 468 -0.02 -31.25 25.38
N GLN A 469 -0.37 -31.11 26.66
CA GLN A 469 -1.63 -31.62 27.24
C GLN A 469 -2.68 -30.52 27.49
N GLY A 470 -2.35 -29.25 27.22
CA GLY A 470 -3.19 -28.08 27.53
C GLY A 470 -4.14 -27.63 26.42
N GLY A 471 -4.07 -28.24 25.24
CA GLY A 471 -4.76 -27.75 24.04
C GLY A 471 -6.29 -27.61 24.17
N TRP A 472 -6.95 -28.38 25.05
CA TRP A 472 -8.39 -28.25 25.26
C TRP A 472 -8.81 -26.94 25.95
N ILE A 473 -7.93 -26.33 26.75
CA ILE A 473 -8.18 -25.04 27.41
C ILE A 473 -8.14 -23.92 26.37
N ALA A 474 -7.14 -23.95 25.47
CA ALA A 474 -6.99 -22.98 24.39
C ALA A 474 -8.13 -23.05 23.34
N ARG A 475 -8.88 -24.16 23.26
CA ARG A 475 -10.04 -24.30 22.35
C ARG A 475 -11.18 -23.34 22.67
N TRP A 476 -11.36 -22.94 23.94
CA TRP A 476 -12.45 -22.04 24.33
C TRP A 476 -12.23 -20.61 23.81
N PRO A 477 -11.06 -19.95 24.05
CA PRO A 477 -10.73 -18.69 23.40
C PRO A 477 -10.81 -18.77 21.88
N LEU A 478 -10.30 -19.85 21.27
CA LEU A 478 -10.34 -20.03 19.82
C LEU A 478 -11.79 -20.13 19.29
N ALA A 479 -12.66 -20.86 19.99
CA ALA A 479 -14.08 -20.96 19.62
C ALA A 479 -14.80 -19.61 19.75
N PHE A 480 -14.52 -18.85 20.82
CA PHE A 480 -15.04 -17.49 20.97
C PHE A 480 -14.56 -16.57 19.84
N PHE A 481 -13.26 -16.58 19.54
CA PHE A 481 -12.67 -15.77 18.47
C PHE A 481 -13.27 -16.12 17.11
N VAL A 482 -13.33 -17.41 16.75
CA VAL A 482 -13.92 -17.86 15.48
C VAL A 482 -15.40 -17.49 15.40
N GLY A 483 -16.18 -17.69 16.46
CA GLY A 483 -17.61 -17.35 16.50
C GLY A 483 -17.87 -15.85 16.40
N ALA A 484 -17.11 -15.03 17.14
CA ALA A 484 -17.23 -13.58 17.12
C ALA A 484 -16.84 -13.00 15.75
N THR A 485 -15.69 -13.41 15.19
CA THR A 485 -15.24 -12.97 13.88
C THR A 485 -16.18 -13.44 12.77
N ALA A 486 -16.69 -14.67 12.82
CA ALA A 486 -17.70 -15.14 11.87
C ALA A 486 -18.99 -14.30 11.96
N GLY A 487 -19.46 -13.97 13.18
CA GLY A 487 -20.62 -13.12 13.37
C GLY A 487 -20.44 -11.71 12.80
N ILE A 488 -19.29 -11.09 13.05
CA ILE A 488 -18.93 -9.77 12.51
C ILE A 488 -18.86 -9.78 10.98
N LYS A 489 -18.22 -10.81 10.39
CA LYS A 489 -18.02 -10.90 8.95
C LYS A 489 -19.28 -11.31 8.20
N ILE A 490 -20.15 -12.14 8.78
CA ILE A 490 -21.40 -12.57 8.14
C ILE A 490 -22.26 -11.35 7.80
N THR A 491 -22.49 -10.44 8.75
CA THR A 491 -23.41 -9.32 8.50
C THR A 491 -22.88 -8.36 7.43
N ALA A 492 -21.60 -8.02 7.48
CA ALA A 492 -20.98 -7.15 6.49
C ALA A 492 -20.82 -7.82 5.12
N PHE A 493 -20.42 -9.09 5.09
CA PHE A 493 -20.30 -9.84 3.83
C PHE A 493 -21.65 -10.01 3.14
N PHE A 494 -22.73 -10.26 3.89
CA PHE A 494 -24.05 -10.39 3.28
C PHE A 494 -24.52 -9.10 2.61
N ASP A 495 -24.36 -7.96 3.29
CA ASP A 495 -24.83 -6.66 2.81
C ASP A 495 -23.94 -6.08 1.71
N ALA A 496 -22.63 -6.04 1.95
CA ALA A 496 -21.69 -5.35 1.07
C ALA A 496 -21.16 -6.20 -0.07
N ASP A 497 -21.15 -7.54 0.04
CA ASP A 497 -20.64 -8.42 -1.03
C ASP A 497 -21.79 -9.24 -1.63
N PHE A 498 -22.39 -10.14 -0.84
CA PHE A 498 -23.23 -11.20 -1.38
C PHE A 498 -24.47 -10.69 -2.13
N LEU A 499 -25.24 -9.79 -1.52
CA LEU A 499 -26.46 -9.27 -2.14
C LEU A 499 -26.14 -8.38 -3.34
N ARG A 500 -25.13 -7.51 -3.21
CA ARG A 500 -24.76 -6.56 -4.27
C ARG A 500 -24.10 -7.23 -5.47
N LEU A 501 -23.29 -8.26 -5.29
CA LEU A 501 -22.77 -9.05 -6.41
C LEU A 501 -23.88 -9.81 -7.16
N ILE A 502 -24.94 -10.25 -6.47
CA ILE A 502 -26.10 -10.83 -7.13
C ILE A 502 -26.82 -9.76 -7.95
N ASP A 503 -27.12 -8.62 -7.34
CA ASP A 503 -27.82 -7.50 -7.98
C ASP A 503 -27.07 -7.00 -9.24
N ALA A 504 -25.75 -6.85 -9.16
CA ALA A 504 -24.88 -6.44 -10.27
C ALA A 504 -24.90 -7.41 -11.47
N THR A 505 -25.41 -8.63 -11.31
CA THR A 505 -25.57 -9.61 -12.39
C THR A 505 -27.01 -9.73 -12.91
N ILE A 506 -27.98 -9.06 -12.28
CA ILE A 506 -29.37 -8.99 -12.72
C ILE A 506 -29.54 -7.78 -13.64
N LEU A 507 -28.97 -7.90 -14.84
CA LEU A 507 -28.94 -6.81 -15.82
C LEU A 507 -29.97 -7.00 -16.94
N PRO A 508 -30.56 -5.92 -17.48
CA PRO A 508 -31.39 -6.00 -18.68
C PRO A 508 -30.54 -6.42 -19.87
N LEU A 509 -30.88 -7.55 -20.49
CA LEU A 509 -30.15 -8.08 -21.65
C LEU A 509 -30.31 -7.21 -22.90
N ILE A 510 -31.40 -6.44 -22.99
CA ILE A 510 -31.66 -5.49 -24.08
C ILE A 510 -31.89 -4.14 -23.43
N VAL A 511 -31.02 -3.18 -23.71
CA VAL A 511 -31.07 -1.82 -23.18
C VAL A 511 -31.66 -0.89 -24.21
N VAL A 512 -32.74 -0.20 -23.83
CA VAL A 512 -33.40 0.83 -24.64
C VAL A 512 -33.67 2.03 -23.75
N LEU A 513 -32.70 2.94 -23.69
CA LEU A 513 -32.80 4.22 -23.00
C LEU A 513 -33.25 5.30 -24.01
N PRO A 514 -34.39 5.98 -23.77
CA PRO A 514 -34.95 6.98 -24.69
C PRO A 514 -34.02 8.15 -25.01
N ASP A 515 -33.18 8.55 -24.04
CA ASP A 515 -32.33 9.74 -24.12
C ASP A 515 -30.91 9.44 -24.65
N LYS A 516 -30.65 8.18 -25.03
CA LYS A 516 -29.33 7.72 -25.49
C LYS A 516 -29.35 7.34 -26.97
N SER A 517 -28.22 7.56 -27.63
CA SER A 517 -28.04 7.16 -29.03
C SER A 517 -28.20 5.64 -29.21
N PHE A 518 -28.53 5.21 -30.43
CA PHE A 518 -28.59 3.78 -30.74
C PHE A 518 -27.26 3.06 -30.44
N SER A 519 -26.12 3.72 -30.71
CA SER A 519 -24.79 3.16 -30.44
C SER A 519 -24.51 2.96 -28.96
N GLU A 520 -24.91 3.90 -28.09
CA GLU A 520 -24.75 3.75 -26.63
C GLU A 520 -25.63 2.62 -26.10
N ASN A 521 -26.90 2.58 -26.53
CA ASN A 521 -27.82 1.50 -26.17
C ASN A 521 -27.31 0.12 -26.63
N LEU A 522 -26.76 0.03 -27.84
CA LEU A 522 -26.16 -1.20 -28.36
C LEU A 522 -24.90 -1.59 -27.58
N SER A 523 -24.03 -0.63 -27.25
CA SER A 523 -22.83 -0.86 -26.46
C SER A 523 -23.17 -1.42 -25.07
N GLN A 524 -24.14 -0.82 -24.38
CA GLN A 524 -24.58 -1.26 -23.06
C GLN A 524 -25.28 -2.63 -23.12
N THR A 525 -26.08 -2.88 -24.17
CA THR A 525 -26.68 -4.20 -24.44
C THR A 525 -25.61 -5.29 -24.60
N ILE A 526 -24.56 -5.01 -25.37
CA ILE A 526 -23.44 -5.95 -25.57
C ILE A 526 -22.68 -6.15 -24.25
N ALA A 527 -22.45 -5.09 -23.47
CA ALA A 527 -21.79 -5.18 -22.17
C ALA A 527 -22.57 -6.07 -21.21
N ASN A 528 -23.87 -5.81 -21.02
CA ASN A 528 -24.74 -6.59 -20.13
C ASN A 528 -24.81 -8.06 -20.57
N CYS A 529 -24.97 -8.33 -21.88
CA CYS A 529 -24.96 -9.69 -22.40
C CYS A 529 -23.62 -10.39 -22.16
N THR A 530 -22.50 -9.68 -22.28
CA THR A 530 -21.16 -10.22 -22.05
C THR A 530 -20.97 -10.60 -20.58
N ILE A 531 -21.41 -9.74 -19.65
CA ILE A 531 -21.36 -10.01 -18.21
C ILE A 531 -22.19 -11.25 -17.87
N VAL A 532 -23.47 -11.28 -18.25
CA VAL A 532 -24.36 -12.41 -17.95
C VAL A 532 -23.84 -13.70 -18.57
N PHE A 533 -23.39 -13.67 -19.82
CA PHE A 533 -22.80 -14.83 -20.48
C PHE A 533 -21.51 -15.31 -19.80
N GLY A 534 -20.63 -14.37 -19.41
CA GLY A 534 -19.40 -14.66 -18.68
C GLY A 534 -19.66 -15.32 -17.32
N VAL A 535 -20.64 -14.82 -16.57
CA VAL A 535 -21.06 -15.38 -15.28
C VAL A 535 -21.63 -16.79 -15.46
N VAL A 536 -22.59 -16.98 -16.37
CA VAL A 536 -23.22 -18.30 -16.61
C VAL A 536 -22.20 -19.34 -17.06
N THR A 537 -21.30 -18.98 -17.98
CA THR A 537 -20.27 -19.89 -18.48
C THR A 537 -19.23 -20.24 -17.40
N SER A 538 -18.82 -19.26 -16.58
CA SER A 538 -17.90 -19.47 -15.45
C SER A 538 -18.52 -20.30 -14.33
N LEU A 539 -19.80 -20.07 -13.98
CA LEU A 539 -20.52 -20.89 -13.00
C LEU A 539 -20.67 -22.33 -13.49
N THR A 540 -20.88 -22.54 -14.80
CA THR A 540 -20.94 -23.89 -15.39
C THR A 540 -19.62 -24.66 -15.18
N TYR A 541 -18.48 -23.97 -15.18
CA TYR A 541 -17.19 -24.58 -14.87
C TYR A 541 -17.11 -25.06 -13.40
N PHE A 542 -17.61 -24.28 -12.45
CA PHE A 542 -17.66 -24.65 -11.03
C PHE A 542 -18.82 -25.57 -10.64
N PHE A 543 -19.74 -25.85 -11.57
CA PHE A 543 -20.88 -26.73 -11.31
C PHE A 543 -20.46 -28.21 -11.39
N PHE A 544 -20.08 -28.77 -10.23
CA PHE A 544 -19.61 -30.16 -10.12
C PHE A 544 -20.72 -31.22 -10.10
N SER A 545 -22.00 -30.81 -10.08
CA SER A 545 -23.14 -31.73 -10.02
C SER A 545 -23.55 -32.32 -11.39
N ALA A 546 -22.99 -31.82 -12.50
CA ALA A 546 -23.19 -32.38 -13.84
C ALA A 546 -21.85 -32.78 -14.48
N GLU A 547 -21.85 -33.87 -15.26
CA GLU A 547 -20.68 -34.23 -16.04
C GLU A 547 -20.41 -33.20 -17.14
N HIS A 548 -19.18 -32.68 -17.22
CA HIS A 548 -18.73 -31.74 -18.25
C HIS A 548 -18.57 -32.39 -19.64
N ARG A 549 -19.66 -32.87 -20.23
CA ARG A 549 -19.73 -33.47 -21.58
C ARG A 549 -20.71 -32.71 -22.47
N GLY A 550 -20.58 -32.88 -23.79
CA GLY A 550 -21.44 -32.23 -24.79
C GLY A 550 -21.47 -30.70 -24.64
N VAL A 551 -22.67 -30.12 -24.63
CA VAL A 551 -22.88 -28.65 -24.51
C VAL A 551 -22.31 -28.12 -23.20
N VAL A 552 -22.52 -28.81 -22.08
CA VAL A 552 -22.01 -28.41 -20.76
C VAL A 552 -20.47 -28.33 -20.77
N GLY A 553 -19.82 -29.30 -21.42
CA GLY A 553 -18.36 -29.29 -21.59
C GLY A 553 -17.84 -28.13 -22.43
N VAL A 554 -18.57 -27.73 -23.48
CA VAL A 554 -18.22 -26.55 -24.30
C VAL A 554 -18.42 -25.25 -23.51
N THR A 555 -19.57 -25.09 -22.86
CA THR A 555 -19.88 -23.92 -22.02
C THR A 555 -18.87 -23.74 -20.89
N SER A 556 -18.51 -24.83 -20.21
CA SER A 556 -17.46 -24.82 -19.17
C SER A 556 -16.10 -24.43 -19.73
N ARG A 557 -15.73 -24.91 -20.94
CA ARG A 557 -14.48 -24.51 -21.59
C ARG A 557 -14.44 -23.02 -21.92
N ILE A 558 -15.57 -22.45 -22.35
CA ILE A 558 -15.69 -21.00 -22.55
C ILE A 558 -15.49 -20.26 -21.22
N GLY A 559 -16.14 -20.74 -20.15
CA GLY A 559 -15.94 -20.21 -18.80
C GLY A 559 -14.47 -20.23 -18.36
N ILE A 560 -13.72 -21.30 -18.65
CA ILE A 560 -12.27 -21.35 -18.40
C ILE A 560 -11.55 -20.22 -19.12
N TYR A 561 -11.83 -19.97 -20.41
CA TYR A 561 -11.20 -18.87 -21.14
C TYR A 561 -11.55 -17.50 -20.56
N VAL A 562 -12.81 -17.28 -20.18
CA VAL A 562 -13.24 -16.05 -19.50
C VAL A 562 -12.44 -15.84 -18.21
N LEU A 563 -12.33 -16.87 -17.37
CA LEU A 563 -11.53 -16.83 -16.14
C LEU A 563 -10.04 -16.57 -16.42
N MET A 564 -9.47 -17.19 -17.46
CA MET A 564 -8.06 -16.98 -17.82
C MET A 564 -7.78 -15.55 -18.28
N VAL A 565 -8.72 -14.86 -18.93
CA VAL A 565 -8.58 -13.44 -19.28
C VAL A 565 -8.50 -12.60 -18.01
N THR A 566 -9.43 -12.80 -17.07
CA THR A 566 -9.44 -12.08 -15.79
C THR A 566 -8.19 -12.36 -14.97
N PHE A 567 -7.77 -13.62 -14.84
CA PHE A 567 -6.52 -13.98 -14.15
C PHE A 567 -5.28 -13.43 -14.85
N GLY A 568 -5.31 -13.31 -16.18
CA GLY A 568 -4.25 -12.65 -16.95
C GLY A 568 -4.12 -11.17 -16.58
N ALA A 569 -5.24 -10.47 -16.46
CA ALA A 569 -5.27 -9.08 -16.00
C ALA A 569 -4.75 -8.95 -14.55
N SER A 570 -5.24 -9.80 -13.62
CA SER A 570 -4.72 -9.84 -12.25
C SER A 570 -3.22 -10.13 -12.19
N PHE A 571 -2.72 -11.04 -13.02
CA PHE A 571 -1.29 -11.33 -13.14
C PHE A 571 -0.50 -10.12 -13.64
N ALA A 572 -1.00 -9.39 -14.64
CA ALA A 572 -0.35 -8.17 -15.14
C ALA A 572 -0.18 -7.12 -14.03
N TYR A 573 -1.21 -6.91 -13.20
CA TYR A 573 -1.11 -6.04 -12.03
C TYR A 573 -0.06 -6.52 -11.02
N THR A 574 0.06 -7.83 -10.77
CA THR A 574 1.12 -8.35 -9.89
C THR A 574 2.53 -8.14 -10.44
N VAL A 575 2.68 -8.18 -11.76
CA VAL A 575 3.96 -7.89 -12.42
C VAL A 575 4.29 -6.39 -12.29
N MET A 576 3.30 -5.51 -12.49
CA MET A 576 3.45 -4.07 -12.32
C MET A 576 3.95 -3.70 -10.92
N GLY A 577 3.33 -4.23 -9.86
CA GLY A 577 3.76 -3.96 -8.48
C GLY A 577 5.17 -4.46 -8.17
N ARG A 578 5.56 -5.63 -8.69
CA ARG A 578 6.93 -6.15 -8.55
C ARG A 578 7.97 -5.30 -9.28
N ILE A 579 7.62 -4.77 -10.45
CA ILE A 579 8.48 -3.84 -11.16
C ILE A 579 8.57 -2.51 -10.39
N ALA A 580 7.47 -2.03 -9.80
CA ALA A 580 7.46 -0.80 -9.02
C ALA A 580 8.42 -0.89 -7.82
N LEU A 581 8.42 -2.02 -7.12
CA LEU A 581 9.40 -2.29 -6.05
C LEU A 581 10.85 -2.32 -6.55
N LEU A 582 11.09 -2.92 -7.73
CA LEU A 582 12.43 -2.91 -8.31
C LEU A 582 12.86 -1.48 -8.68
N VAL A 583 11.97 -0.68 -9.25
CA VAL A 583 12.21 0.73 -9.57
C VAL A 583 12.56 1.50 -8.31
N GLU A 584 11.74 1.41 -7.26
CA GLU A 584 11.97 2.08 -5.98
C GLU A 584 13.34 1.71 -5.38
N ARG A 585 13.75 0.44 -5.43
CA ARG A 585 15.07 0.03 -4.92
C ARG A 585 16.22 0.56 -5.79
N LEU A 586 16.03 0.69 -7.10
CA LEU A 586 17.02 1.31 -7.98
C LEU A 586 17.08 2.83 -7.80
N GLU A 587 15.94 3.49 -7.56
CA GLU A 587 15.86 4.91 -7.21
C GLU A 587 16.58 5.19 -5.90
N PHE A 588 16.33 4.38 -4.87
CA PHE A 588 17.05 4.46 -3.60
C PHE A 588 18.57 4.32 -3.78
N LEU A 589 19.03 3.32 -4.55
CA LEU A 589 20.46 3.11 -4.79
C LEU A 589 21.07 4.24 -5.63
N ALA A 590 20.38 4.72 -6.66
CA ALA A 590 20.91 5.71 -7.58
C ALA A 590 20.82 7.13 -7.00
N GLY A 591 19.72 7.49 -6.35
CA GLY A 591 19.45 8.81 -5.80
C GLY A 591 19.94 8.95 -4.37
N GLU A 592 19.23 8.35 -3.40
CA GLU A 592 19.52 8.53 -1.97
C GLU A 592 20.93 8.05 -1.57
N TRP A 593 21.41 6.94 -2.13
CA TRP A 593 22.74 6.42 -1.81
C TRP A 593 23.86 7.02 -2.68
N LEU A 594 23.76 6.93 -4.01
CA LEU A 594 24.83 7.35 -4.92
C LEU A 594 24.76 8.80 -5.41
N GLY A 595 23.64 9.51 -5.21
CA GLY A 595 23.47 10.89 -5.67
C GLY A 595 23.62 11.08 -7.19
N LEU A 596 23.19 10.10 -7.98
CA LEU A 596 23.26 10.11 -9.45
C LEU A 596 22.01 10.72 -10.09
N ILE A 597 20.89 10.62 -9.40
CA ILE A 597 19.56 11.10 -9.80
C ILE A 597 18.91 11.77 -8.58
N GLY A 598 17.91 12.61 -8.80
CA GLY A 598 17.41 13.54 -7.77
C GLY A 598 17.74 14.95 -8.22
#